data_AF-B1PU59-F1
#
_entry.id   AF-B1PU59-F1
#
_cell.length_a   1.000
_cell.length_b   1.000
_cell.length_c   1.000
_cell.angle_alpha   90.00
_cell.angle_beta   90.00
_cell.angle_gamma   90.00
#
_symmetry.space_group_name_H-M   'P 1'
#
loop_
_entity.id
_entity.type
_entity.pdbx_description
1 polymer ?
#
loop_
_entity_poly.entity_id
_entity_poly.type
_entity_poly.pdbx_seq_one_letter_code
_entity_poly.pdbx_strand_id
1 'polypeptide(L)' 'LIKNPRVQQKAQEELDRVIGYERVMTEADFSSLPYLQCVAKEALRLHPPTPLMLPHRANANVKIGGYDIPKGSN' A
#
# COMPACT_ATOMS: atom_id res chain seq x y z
N LEU A 1 -7.65 10.40 5.64
CA LEU A 1 -7.15 11.34 6.67
C LEU A 1 -8.24 12.24 7.23
N ILE A 2 -9.01 12.98 6.40
CA ILE A 2 -10.10 13.87 6.86
C ILE A 2 -11.09 13.17 7.81
N LYS A 3 -11.49 11.93 7.49
CA LYS A 3 -12.39 11.12 8.34
C LYS A 3 -11.75 10.62 9.66
N ASN A 4 -10.44 10.75 9.82
CA ASN A 4 -9.66 10.25 10.96
C ASN A 4 -8.63 11.31 11.43
N PRO A 5 -9.07 12.40 12.08
CA PRO A 5 -8.18 13.50 12.48
C PRO A 5 -7.02 13.06 13.37
N ARG A 6 -7.24 12.09 14.27
CA ARG A 6 -6.18 11.53 15.14
C ARG A 6 -5.03 10.91 14.34
N VAL A 7 -5.34 10.22 13.24
CA VAL A 7 -4.32 9.60 12.37
C VAL A 7 -3.55 10.68 11.62
N GLN A 8 -4.25 11.73 11.17
CA GLN A 8 -3.62 12.87 10.51
C GLN A 8 -2.65 13.59 11.44
N GLN A 9 -3.07 13.90 12.67
CA GLN A 9 -2.23 14.52 13.69
C GLN A 9 -0.98 13.68 13.95
N LYS A 10 -1.13 12.37 14.18
CA LYS A 10 0.02 11.49 14.44
C LYS A 10 0.99 11.38 13.26
N ALA A 11 0.51 11.45 12.02
CA ALA A 11 1.38 11.49 10.84
C ALA A 11 2.14 12.82 10.72
N GLN A 12 1.50 13.93 11.09
CA GLN A 12 2.15 15.24 11.15
C GLN A 12 3.22 15.28 12.25
N GLU A 13 2.94 14.75 13.44
CA GLU A 13 3.93 14.63 14.53
C GLU A 13 5.17 13.83 14.12
N GLU A 14 4.99 12.76 13.33
CA GLU A 14 6.13 12.00 12.78
C GLU A 14 6.94 12.82 11.78
N LEU A 15 6.28 13.55 10.87
CA LEU A 15 6.94 14.41 9.89
C LEU A 15 7.71 15.55 10.58
N ASP A 16 7.09 16.22 11.55
CA ASP A 16 7.70 17.33 12.28
C ASP A 16 8.94 16.86 13.04
N ARG A 17 8.90 15.67 13.63
CA ARG A 17 10.03 15.08 14.36
C ARG A 17 11.18 14.65 13.45
N VAL A 18 10.89 14.09 12.27
CA VAL A 18 11.91 13.46 11.41
C VAL A 18 12.45 14.42 10.34
N ILE A 19 11.59 15.26 9.77
CA ILE A 19 11.93 16.20 8.69
C ILE A 19 12.17 17.61 9.24
N GLY A 20 11.37 18.04 10.22
CA GLY A 20 11.35 19.41 10.70
C GLY A 20 10.70 20.38 9.71
N TYR A 21 10.98 21.68 9.86
CA TYR A 21 10.33 22.75 9.09
C TYR A 21 11.24 23.46 8.09
N GLU A 22 12.55 23.18 8.11
CA GLU A 22 13.56 23.90 7.32
C GLU A 22 13.67 23.40 5.87
N ARG A 23 13.06 22.25 5.55
CA ARG A 23 13.18 21.61 4.23
C ARG A 23 11.95 20.80 3.86
N VAL A 24 11.82 20.53 2.57
CA VAL A 24 10.84 19.60 2.04
C VAL A 24 11.35 18.16 2.18
N MET A 25 10.43 17.22 2.42
CA MET A 25 10.70 15.78 2.45
C MET A 25 11.21 15.30 1.08
N THR A 26 12.16 14.38 1.10
CA THR A 26 12.67 13.67 -0.08
C THR A 26 12.33 12.18 -0.01
N GLU A 27 12.50 11.45 -1.11
CA GLU A 27 12.22 10.01 -1.18
C GLU A 27 13.11 9.20 -0.24
N ALA A 28 14.35 9.65 0.00
CA ALA A 28 15.29 8.99 0.91
C ALA A 28 14.78 8.99 2.37
N ASP A 29 14.05 10.03 2.76
CA ASP A 29 13.49 10.16 4.11
C ASP A 29 12.35 9.17 4.38
N PHE A 30 11.72 8.63 3.34
CA PHE A 30 10.55 7.77 3.47
C PHE A 30 10.81 6.55 4.36
N SER A 31 12.04 6.02 4.32
CA SER A 31 12.49 4.91 5.17
C SER A 31 12.41 5.22 6.67
N SER A 32 12.54 6.49 7.06
CA SER A 32 12.49 6.99 8.44
C SER A 32 11.08 7.38 8.91
N LEU A 33 10.05 7.20 8.08
CA LEU A 33 8.65 7.58 8.33
C LEU A 33 7.72 6.35 8.40
N PRO A 34 7.90 5.45 9.38
CA PRO A 34 7.15 4.19 9.44
C PRO A 34 5.64 4.38 9.63
N TYR A 35 5.20 5.39 10.37
CA TYR A 35 3.76 5.63 10.55
C TYR A 35 3.11 6.13 9.26
N LEU A 36 3.75 7.05 8.54
CA LEU A 36 3.29 7.48 7.21
C LEU A 36 3.22 6.30 6.23
N GLN A 37 4.22 5.39 6.24
CA GLN A 37 4.18 4.16 5.46
C GLN A 37 2.96 3.29 5.82
N CYS A 38 2.66 3.14 7.11
CA CYS A 38 1.46 2.42 7.56
C CYS A 38 0.17 3.07 7.06
N VAL A 39 0.07 4.40 7.08
CA VAL A 39 -1.10 5.14 6.56
C VAL A 39 -1.29 4.84 5.06
N ALA A 40 -0.22 4.88 4.27
CA ALA A 40 -0.28 4.57 2.84
C ALA A 40 -0.69 3.11 2.59
N LYS A 41 -0.10 2.16 3.32
CA LYS A 41 -0.44 0.73 3.25
C LYS A 41 -1.91 0.48 3.58
N GLU A 42 -2.42 1.10 4.63
CA GLU A 42 -3.81 0.93 5.06
C GLU A 42 -4.81 1.54 4.07
N ALA A 43 -4.45 2.69 3.47
CA ALA A 43 -5.26 3.28 2.40
C ALA A 43 -5.38 2.33 1.20
N LEU A 44 -4.27 1.70 0.77
CA LEU A 44 -4.27 0.72 -0.32
C LEU A 44 -4.98 -0.58 0.05
N ARG A 45 -4.96 -1.00 1.32
CA ARG A 45 -5.71 -2.17 1.82
C ARG A 45 -7.23 -1.94 1.71
N LEU A 46 -7.70 -0.76 2.09
CA LEU A 46 -9.12 -0.41 2.06
C LEU A 46 -9.62 0.00 0.67
N HIS A 47 -8.77 0.66 -0.10
CA HIS A 47 -9.11 1.23 -1.40
C HIS A 47 -8.05 0.86 -2.44
N PRO A 48 -7.93 -0.43 -2.79
CA PRO A 48 -7.00 -0.87 -3.81
C PRO A 48 -7.38 -0.25 -5.17
N PRO A 49 -6.44 0.36 -5.92
CA PRO A 49 -6.72 0.89 -7.26
C PRO A 49 -7.18 -0.19 -8.26
N THR A 50 -6.73 -1.43 -8.06
CA THR A 50 -7.14 -2.60 -8.84
C THR A 50 -7.76 -3.66 -7.92
N PRO A 51 -9.04 -3.52 -7.51
CA PRO A 51 -9.68 -4.43 -6.55
C PRO A 51 -9.72 -5.89 -7.01
N LEU A 52 -9.79 -6.13 -8.32
CA LEU A 52 -9.80 -7.47 -8.93
C LEU A 52 -8.47 -7.81 -9.62
N MET A 53 -7.42 -7.01 -9.39
CA MET A 53 -6.15 -7.07 -10.13
C MET A 53 -6.37 -6.96 -11.65
N LEU A 54 -5.34 -7.29 -12.44
CA LEU A 54 -5.49 -7.47 -13.88
C LEU A 54 -5.87 -8.94 -14.15
N PRO A 55 -6.70 -9.26 -15.15
CA PRO A 55 -6.98 -10.63 -15.51
C PRO A 55 -5.68 -11.40 -15.77
N HIS A 56 -5.57 -12.59 -15.18
CA HIS A 56 -4.46 -13.51 -15.42
C HIS A 56 -4.89 -14.59 -16.40
N ARG A 57 -3.94 -15.30 -17.03
CA ARG A 57 -4.24 -16.46 -17.86
C ARG A 57 -3.27 -17.59 -17.57
N ALA A 58 -3.79 -18.79 -17.38
CA ALA A 58 -2.98 -19.99 -17.19
C ALA A 58 -2.24 -20.35 -18.51
N ASN A 59 -0.91 -20.31 -18.48
CA ASN A 59 -0.09 -20.68 -19.65
C ASN A 59 0.10 -22.20 -19.82
N ALA A 60 -0.22 -22.98 -18.78
CA ALA A 60 -0.19 -24.44 -18.76
C ALA A 60 -1.25 -24.97 -17.78
N ASN A 61 -1.53 -26.27 -17.82
CA ASN A 61 -2.33 -26.94 -16.80
C ASN A 61 -1.56 -26.89 -15.46
N VAL A 62 -2.17 -26.35 -14.41
CA VAL A 62 -1.54 -26.15 -13.09
C VAL A 62 -2.49 -26.52 -11.96
N LYS A 63 -1.98 -27.03 -10.84
CA LYS A 63 -2.74 -27.16 -9.60
C LYS A 63 -2.48 -25.97 -8.68
N ILE A 64 -3.53 -25.28 -8.25
CA ILE A 64 -3.46 -24.20 -7.24
C ILE A 64 -4.44 -24.53 -6.12
N GLY A 65 -3.95 -24.61 -4.88
CA GLY A 65 -4.80 -24.90 -3.71
C GLY A 65 -5.54 -26.25 -3.78
N GLY A 66 -5.04 -27.22 -4.56
CA GLY A 66 -5.68 -28.52 -4.79
C GLY A 66 -6.60 -28.58 -6.03
N TYR A 67 -6.96 -27.43 -6.61
CA TYR A 67 -7.80 -27.35 -7.81
C TYR A 67 -6.98 -27.47 -9.08
N ASP A 68 -7.49 -28.22 -10.07
CA ASP A 68 -6.93 -28.29 -11.41
C ASP A 68 -7.38 -27.07 -12.24
N ILE A 69 -6.42 -26.25 -12.69
CA ILE A 69 -6.64 -25.08 -13.53
C ILE A 69 -6.08 -25.39 -14.94
N PRO A 70 -6.94 -25.59 -15.94
CA PRO A 70 -6.51 -25.85 -17.31
C PRO A 70 -5.77 -24.67 -17.94
N LYS A 71 -4.90 -24.98 -18.92
CA LYS A 71 -4.30 -23.99 -19.80
C LYS A 71 -5.39 -23.16 -20.47
N GLY A 72 -5.25 -21.83 -20.44
CA GLY A 72 -6.18 -20.89 -21.06
C GLY A 72 -7.29 -20.38 -20.14
N SER A 73 -7.43 -20.91 -18.91
CA SER A 73 -8.31 -20.33 -17.89
C SER A 73 -7.89 -18.89 -17.56
N ASN A 74 -8.87 -17.98 -17.49
CA ASN A 74 -8.69 -16.58 -17.07
C ASN A 74 -9.15 -16.37 -15.62
#